data_AF-A0A0V0YC16-F1
#
_entry.id   AF-A0A0V0YC16-F1
#
_cell.length_a   1.000
_cell.length_b   1.000
_cell.length_c   1.000
_cell.angle_alpha   90.00
_cell.angle_beta   90.00
_cell.angle_gamma   90.00
#
_symmetry.space_group_name_H-M   'P 1'
#
loop_
_entity.id
_entity.type
_entity.pdbx_description
1 polymer ?
#
loop_
_entity_poly.entity_id
_entity_poly.type
_entity_poly.pdbx_seq_one_letter_code
_entity_poly.pdbx_strand_id
1 'polypeptide(L)'
;LYFSDPTMENKPVAESLLWSYVINICSALRVIHSAGLAARTIDPSKILVVGKSRILLNCCAIFDVLTFEQMQSNHVLITRYQQDDLVGLGQLIFSLACGNLSHLQQANFASSMEFLSRHYSTDLKNLILYLLHGQRSKNVMEIMPMIGARFFSHLDSWLMRVDMLENELIKEMENGRLFRILCKLATVNERPVLGMDPQWSETGDRYLLKLFRDYVFHQVTEDGSPWLDLGHIVQCLNKLDAGVAEKIMLMSRDEQNVLIVSFADLHRCLDQSFTEIVQNTCQGVTS
;
A
#
# COMPACT_ATOMS: atom_id res chain seq x y z
N LEU A 1 -5.64 -9.77 16.07
CA LEU A 1 -6.84 -9.25 16.77
C LEU A 1 -6.34 -8.40 17.93
N TYR A 2 -6.92 -7.21 18.15
CA TYR A 2 -6.60 -6.27 19.24
C TYR A 2 -6.94 -6.84 20.65
N PHE A 3 -6.62 -8.11 20.90
CA PHE A 3 -6.90 -8.83 22.14
C PHE A 3 -5.64 -9.57 22.57
N SER A 4 -4.61 -8.81 22.94
CA SER A 4 -3.45 -9.34 23.66
C SER A 4 -2.65 -8.24 24.36
N ASP A 5 -3.35 -7.23 24.90
CA ASP A 5 -2.76 -6.34 25.90
C ASP A 5 -3.71 -6.23 27.11
N PRO A 6 -3.46 -6.97 28.20
CA PRO A 6 -4.35 -7.06 29.36
C PRO A 6 -4.39 -5.77 30.20
N THR A 7 -3.69 -4.70 29.76
CA THR A 7 -3.61 -3.40 30.44
C THR A 7 -4.43 -2.29 29.79
N MET A 8 -5.02 -2.54 28.61
CA MET A 8 -5.90 -1.57 27.96
C MET A 8 -7.30 -1.68 28.57
N GLU A 9 -7.69 -0.66 29.35
CA GLU A 9 -9.11 -0.36 29.63
C GLU A 9 -9.94 -0.68 28.39
N ASN A 10 -11.01 -1.48 28.56
CA ASN A 10 -11.82 -2.04 27.47
C ASN A 10 -12.61 -0.91 26.78
N LYS A 11 -11.90 -0.04 26.03
CA LYS A 11 -12.48 1.10 25.34
C LYS A 11 -13.38 0.57 24.23
N PRO A 12 -14.61 1.08 24.12
CA PRO A 12 -15.52 0.67 23.06
C PRO A 12 -14.86 0.92 21.70
N VAL A 13 -15.01 -0.04 20.79
CA VAL A 13 -14.50 0.06 19.43
C VAL A 13 -15.12 1.27 18.75
N ALA A 14 -14.32 2.05 18.01
CA ALA A 14 -14.84 3.20 17.29
C ALA A 14 -15.97 2.77 16.33
N GLU A 15 -17.12 3.43 16.40
CA GLU A 15 -18.28 3.08 15.56
C GLU A 15 -17.97 3.14 14.06
N SER A 16 -17.14 4.09 13.63
CA SER A 16 -16.67 4.21 12.24
C SER A 16 -15.93 2.96 11.76
N LEU A 17 -15.17 2.31 12.65
CA LEU A 17 -14.47 1.05 12.35
C LEU A 17 -15.45 -0.11 12.21
N LEU A 18 -16.46 -0.18 13.08
CA LEU A 18 -17.52 -1.19 12.97
C LEU A 18 -18.29 -1.07 11.64
N TRP A 19 -18.65 0.16 11.24
CA TRP A 19 -19.29 0.38 9.94
C TRP A 19 -18.37 0.03 8.77
N SER A 20 -17.07 0.32 8.85
CA SER A 20 -16.10 -0.12 7.84
C SER A 20 -16.07 -1.65 7.72
N TYR A 21 -16.14 -2.38 8.84
CA TYR A 21 -16.23 -3.84 8.81
C TYR A 21 -17.54 -4.34 8.23
N VAL A 22 -18.68 -3.73 8.61
CA VAL A 22 -19.99 -4.03 8.02
C VAL A 22 -19.95 -3.86 6.50
N ILE A 23 -19.44 -2.73 6.00
CA ILE A 23 -19.39 -2.45 4.56
C ILE A 23 -18.52 -3.47 3.83
N ASN A 24 -17.32 -3.76 4.35
CA ASN A 24 -16.41 -4.73 3.75
C ASN A 24 -17.00 -6.16 3.73
N ILE A 25 -17.59 -6.62 4.84
CA ILE A 25 -18.19 -7.97 4.90
C ILE A 25 -19.43 -8.04 4.01
N CYS A 26 -20.29 -7.02 4.01
CA CYS A 26 -21.45 -6.97 3.11
C CYS A 26 -21.02 -7.00 1.65
N SER A 27 -19.95 -6.30 1.28
CA SER A 27 -19.39 -6.35 -0.07
C SER A 27 -18.95 -7.77 -0.45
N ALA A 28 -18.27 -8.49 0.46
CA ALA A 28 -17.87 -9.87 0.24
C ALA A 28 -19.07 -10.83 0.16
N LEU A 29 -20.00 -10.78 1.12
CA LEU A 29 -21.20 -11.60 1.15
C LEU A 29 -22.09 -11.37 -0.09
N ARG A 30 -22.18 -10.14 -0.59
CA ARG A 30 -22.90 -9.85 -1.84
C ARG A 30 -22.33 -10.64 -3.01
N VAL A 31 -21.01 -10.69 -3.17
CA VAL A 31 -20.35 -11.44 -4.25
C VAL A 31 -20.57 -12.95 -4.05
N ILE A 32 -20.40 -13.45 -2.82
CA ILE A 32 -20.56 -14.88 -2.51
C ILE A 32 -22.02 -15.31 -2.75
N HIS A 33 -22.99 -14.57 -2.22
CA HIS A 33 -24.41 -14.91 -2.30
C HIS A 33 -24.95 -14.78 -3.73
N SER A 34 -24.48 -13.78 -4.50
CA SER A 34 -24.87 -13.63 -5.91
C SER A 34 -24.32 -14.75 -6.80
N ALA A 35 -23.22 -15.39 -6.41
CA ALA A 35 -22.71 -16.60 -7.05
C ALA A 35 -23.46 -17.88 -6.61
N GLY A 36 -24.51 -17.77 -5.79
CA GLY A 36 -25.25 -18.93 -5.27
C GLY A 36 -24.46 -19.73 -4.23
N LEU A 37 -23.56 -19.08 -3.50
CA LEU A 37 -22.74 -19.69 -2.45
C LEU A 37 -23.03 -19.04 -1.08
N ALA A 38 -22.41 -19.57 -0.02
CA ALA A 38 -22.42 -19.02 1.33
C ALA A 38 -21.00 -19.02 1.91
N ALA A 39 -20.68 -18.07 2.78
CA ALA A 39 -19.36 -17.94 3.39
C ALA A 39 -19.15 -19.00 4.49
N ARG A 40 -20.20 -19.32 5.25
CA ARG A 40 -20.30 -20.34 6.31
C ARG A 40 -19.38 -20.13 7.52
N THR A 41 -18.49 -19.15 7.48
CA THR A 41 -17.50 -18.86 8.54
C THR A 41 -17.41 -17.37 8.83
N ILE A 42 -18.51 -16.79 9.32
CA ILE A 42 -18.52 -15.39 9.78
C ILE A 42 -18.33 -15.37 11.29
N ASP A 43 -17.08 -15.42 11.72
CA ASP A 43 -16.69 -15.31 13.12
C ASP A 43 -15.34 -14.59 13.28
N PRO A 44 -15.06 -13.99 14.46
CA PRO A 44 -13.84 -13.23 14.68
C PRO A 44 -12.54 -14.01 14.43
N SER A 45 -12.53 -15.33 14.67
CA SER A 45 -11.32 -16.16 14.48
C SER A 45 -11.00 -16.42 13.01
N LYS A 46 -11.99 -16.21 12.11
CA LYS A 46 -11.89 -16.42 10.66
C LYS A 46 -11.87 -15.11 9.87
N ILE A 47 -11.69 -13.98 10.54
CA ILE A 47 -11.52 -12.68 9.88
C ILE A 47 -10.11 -12.19 10.11
N LEU A 48 -9.37 -12.04 9.01
CA LEU A 48 -8.01 -11.50 9.03
C LEU A 48 -8.06 -9.99 8.91
N VAL A 49 -7.29 -9.30 9.75
CA VAL A 49 -7.10 -7.85 9.67
C VAL A 49 -5.74 -7.59 9.04
N VAL A 50 -5.73 -6.88 7.92
CA VAL A 50 -4.52 -6.50 7.19
C VAL A 50 -4.31 -4.99 7.34
N GLY A 51 -3.18 -4.58 7.92
CA GLY A 51 -2.92 -3.17 8.21
C GLY A 51 -3.88 -2.61 9.25
N LYS A 52 -4.44 -1.41 8.99
CA LYS A 52 -5.23 -0.67 9.99
C LYS A 52 -6.73 -0.99 10.00
N SER A 53 -7.33 -1.26 8.85
CA SER A 53 -8.80 -1.36 8.72
C SER A 53 -9.30 -2.31 7.64
N ARG A 54 -8.39 -2.90 6.84
CA ARG A 54 -8.78 -3.84 5.78
C ARG A 54 -9.01 -5.21 6.40
N ILE A 55 -10.16 -5.79 6.11
CA ILE A 55 -10.50 -7.14 6.58
C ILE A 55 -10.66 -8.09 5.40
N LEU A 56 -10.30 -9.35 5.62
CA LEU A 56 -10.43 -10.45 4.68
C LEU A 56 -11.16 -11.60 5.36
N LEU A 57 -12.18 -12.14 4.69
CA LEU A 57 -12.81 -13.39 5.12
C LEU A 57 -11.84 -14.54 4.82
N ASN A 58 -11.49 -15.31 5.83
CA ASN A 58 -10.65 -16.51 5.71
C ASN A 58 -11.51 -17.76 5.86
N CYS A 59 -10.96 -18.90 5.46
CA CYS A 59 -11.58 -20.22 5.64
C CYS A 59 -12.94 -20.42 4.94
N CYS A 60 -13.30 -19.57 3.97
CA CYS A 60 -14.41 -19.84 3.08
C CYS A 60 -14.18 -21.18 2.33
N ALA A 61 -15.26 -21.86 1.94
CA ALA A 61 -15.24 -23.16 1.25
C ALA A 61 -14.81 -24.40 2.07
N ILE A 62 -14.21 -24.26 3.26
CA ILE A 62 -13.79 -25.43 4.07
C ILE A 62 -15.00 -26.32 4.38
N PHE A 63 -16.09 -25.73 4.84
CA PHE A 63 -17.29 -26.50 5.16
C PHE A 63 -17.99 -27.04 3.92
N ASP A 64 -17.88 -26.38 2.77
CA ASP A 64 -18.44 -26.84 1.50
C ASP A 64 -17.76 -28.12 1.02
N VAL A 65 -16.46 -28.26 1.25
CA VAL A 65 -15.73 -29.51 1.00
C VAL A 65 -16.11 -30.58 2.02
N LEU A 66 -16.10 -30.25 3.32
CA LEU A 66 -16.39 -31.23 4.39
C LEU A 66 -17.83 -31.75 4.37
N THR A 67 -18.79 -30.96 3.87
CA THR A 67 -20.22 -31.32 3.82
C THR A 67 -20.73 -31.47 2.39
N PHE A 68 -19.83 -31.71 1.43
CA PHE A 68 -20.14 -31.75 0.00
C PHE A 68 -21.31 -32.69 -0.36
N GLU A 69 -21.32 -33.90 0.20
CA GLU A 69 -22.35 -34.90 -0.07
C GLU A 69 -23.76 -34.45 0.40
N GLN A 70 -23.82 -33.69 1.50
CA GLN A 70 -25.08 -33.15 2.04
C GLN A 70 -25.61 -31.99 1.17
N MET A 71 -24.72 -31.28 0.48
CA MET A 71 -25.07 -30.14 -0.39
C MET A 71 -25.70 -30.58 -1.71
N GLN A 72 -25.23 -31.68 -2.31
CA GLN A 72 -25.75 -32.17 -3.60
C GLN A 72 -27.24 -32.55 -3.56
N SER A 73 -27.74 -32.94 -2.39
CA SER A 73 -29.10 -33.44 -2.23
C SER A 73 -30.13 -32.36 -1.90
N ASN A 74 -29.71 -31.13 -1.56
CA ASN A 74 -30.65 -30.13 -1.05
C ASN A 74 -30.22 -28.68 -1.29
N HIS A 75 -30.60 -28.13 -2.45
CA HIS A 75 -30.40 -26.72 -2.80
C HIS A 75 -31.07 -25.74 -1.81
N VAL A 76 -32.04 -26.14 -0.98
CA VAL A 76 -32.64 -25.28 0.05
C VAL A 76 -31.64 -24.95 1.16
N LEU A 77 -30.61 -25.79 1.35
CA LEU A 77 -29.57 -25.57 2.37
C LEU A 77 -28.72 -24.33 2.09
N ILE A 78 -28.54 -23.94 0.83
CA ILE A 78 -27.71 -22.76 0.53
C ILE A 78 -28.37 -21.48 1.04
N THR A 79 -29.68 -21.32 0.81
CA THR A 79 -30.43 -20.16 1.30
C THR A 79 -30.38 -20.09 2.82
N ARG A 80 -30.43 -21.25 3.51
CA ARG A 80 -30.24 -21.31 4.96
C ARG A 80 -28.85 -20.84 5.38
N TYR A 81 -27.79 -21.34 4.75
CA TYR A 81 -26.43 -20.90 5.06
C TYR A 81 -26.20 -19.41 4.76
N GLN A 82 -26.85 -18.87 3.73
CA GLN A 82 -26.84 -17.42 3.48
C GLN A 82 -27.54 -16.63 4.59
N GLN A 83 -28.62 -17.15 5.19
CA GLN A 83 -29.22 -16.55 6.37
C GLN A 83 -28.31 -16.66 7.59
N ASP A 84 -27.66 -17.81 7.77
CA ASP A 84 -26.71 -18.04 8.87
C ASP A 84 -25.50 -17.09 8.77
N ASP A 85 -25.02 -16.79 7.56
CA ASP A 85 -23.96 -15.78 7.33
C ASP A 85 -24.37 -14.39 7.84
N LEU A 86 -25.63 -13.99 7.57
CA LEU A 86 -26.16 -12.70 7.99
C LEU A 86 -26.35 -12.62 9.50
N VAL A 87 -26.78 -13.73 10.13
CA VAL A 87 -26.83 -13.84 11.59
C VAL A 87 -25.42 -13.79 12.17
N GLY A 88 -24.46 -14.50 11.57
CA GLY A 88 -23.04 -14.48 11.96
C GLY A 88 -22.44 -13.07 11.89
N LEU A 89 -22.77 -12.29 10.86
CA LEU A 89 -22.40 -10.87 10.80
C LEU A 89 -22.99 -10.08 11.98
N GLY A 90 -24.27 -10.27 12.30
CA GLY A 90 -24.90 -9.62 13.45
C GLY A 90 -24.22 -9.98 14.77
N GLN A 91 -23.90 -11.26 14.96
CA GLN A 91 -23.19 -11.77 16.13
C GLN A 91 -21.78 -11.18 16.25
N LEU A 92 -21.04 -11.14 15.15
CA LEU A 92 -19.72 -10.55 15.07
C LEU A 92 -19.72 -9.07 15.49
N ILE A 93 -20.60 -8.26 14.89
CA ILE A 93 -20.65 -6.82 15.20
C ILE A 93 -21.08 -6.58 16.64
N PHE A 94 -22.05 -7.36 17.13
CA PHE A 94 -22.47 -7.32 18.53
C PHE A 94 -21.32 -7.65 19.50
N SER A 95 -20.59 -8.75 19.25
CA SER A 95 -19.44 -9.14 20.08
C SER A 95 -18.31 -8.12 20.04
N LEU A 96 -18.02 -7.52 18.88
CA LEU A 96 -17.01 -6.46 18.76
C LEU A 96 -17.41 -5.19 19.50
N ALA A 97 -18.68 -4.79 19.40
CA ALA A 97 -19.19 -3.57 20.03
C ALA A 97 -19.25 -3.68 21.56
N CYS A 98 -19.59 -4.87 22.09
CA CYS A 98 -19.64 -5.15 23.53
C CYS A 98 -18.31 -5.62 24.13
N GLY A 99 -17.29 -5.90 23.31
CA GLY A 99 -15.96 -6.28 23.76
C GLY A 99 -15.83 -7.68 24.40
N ASN A 100 -16.80 -8.58 24.20
CA ASN A 100 -16.74 -9.95 24.70
C ASN A 100 -17.63 -10.91 23.88
N LEU A 101 -17.08 -12.09 23.57
CA LEU A 101 -17.70 -13.14 22.75
C LEU A 101 -18.80 -13.92 23.48
N SER A 102 -18.81 -13.85 24.81
CA SER A 102 -19.71 -14.62 25.69
C SER A 102 -21.12 -14.01 25.83
N HIS A 103 -21.35 -12.79 25.31
CA HIS A 103 -22.60 -12.05 25.49
C HIS A 103 -23.76 -12.49 24.59
N LEU A 104 -23.56 -13.49 23.74
CA LEU A 104 -24.65 -14.10 22.97
C LEU A 104 -25.56 -15.00 23.82
N GLN A 105 -25.22 -15.24 25.09
CA GLN A 105 -26.10 -15.91 26.05
C GLN A 105 -27.28 -14.99 26.43
N GLN A 106 -28.52 -15.50 26.31
CA GLN A 106 -29.76 -14.76 26.53
C GLN A 106 -29.80 -13.94 27.84
N ALA A 107 -29.17 -14.42 28.92
CA ALA A 107 -29.14 -13.75 30.21
C ALA A 107 -28.44 -12.38 30.19
N ASN A 108 -27.47 -12.17 29.30
CA ASN A 108 -26.69 -10.94 29.21
C ASN A 108 -27.11 -10.04 28.03
N PHE A 109 -28.08 -10.47 27.22
CA PHE A 109 -28.45 -9.75 26.02
C PHE A 109 -29.06 -8.37 26.33
N ALA A 110 -29.92 -8.27 27.36
CA ALA A 110 -30.55 -7.01 27.74
C ALA A 110 -29.54 -5.95 28.20
N SER A 111 -28.58 -6.31 29.05
CA SER A 111 -27.54 -5.40 29.54
C SER A 111 -26.57 -4.98 28.43
N SER A 112 -26.18 -5.91 27.54
CA SER A 112 -25.38 -5.60 26.36
C SER A 112 -26.11 -4.68 25.38
N MET A 113 -27.44 -4.83 25.23
CA MET A 113 -28.25 -3.91 24.40
C MET A 113 -28.38 -2.52 25.02
N GLU A 114 -28.43 -2.42 26.34
CA GLU A 114 -28.39 -1.14 27.04
C GLU A 114 -27.05 -0.45 26.84
N PHE A 115 -25.94 -1.19 26.97
CA PHE A 115 -24.59 -0.69 26.66
C PHE A 115 -24.51 -0.15 25.23
N LEU A 116 -24.99 -0.91 24.24
CA LEU A 116 -25.02 -0.47 22.83
C LEU A 116 -25.78 0.84 22.65
N SER A 117 -26.93 0.97 23.32
CA SER A 117 -27.78 2.16 23.23
C SER A 117 -27.14 3.41 23.85
N ARG A 118 -26.17 3.24 24.76
CA ARG A 118 -25.44 4.35 25.39
C ARG A 118 -24.20 4.77 24.62
N HIS A 119 -23.56 3.84 23.91
CA HIS A 119 -22.23 4.07 23.30
C HIS A 119 -22.23 4.16 21.77
N TYR A 120 -23.29 3.70 21.09
CA TYR A 120 -23.36 3.65 19.63
C TYR A 120 -24.67 4.23 19.11
N SER A 121 -24.69 4.56 17.81
CA SER A 121 -25.87 5.08 17.16
C SER A 121 -27.04 4.09 17.14
N THR A 122 -28.25 4.63 17.06
CA THR A 122 -29.47 3.85 16.84
C THR A 122 -29.41 3.04 15.55
N ASP A 123 -28.71 3.52 14.52
CA ASP A 123 -28.58 2.83 13.25
C ASP A 123 -27.81 1.52 13.42
N LEU A 124 -26.70 1.54 14.18
CA LEU A 124 -25.91 0.34 14.43
C LEU A 124 -26.72 -0.68 15.24
N LYS A 125 -27.44 -0.20 16.26
CA LYS A 125 -28.37 -1.03 17.05
C LYS A 125 -29.44 -1.66 16.17
N ASN A 126 -30.08 -0.88 15.30
CA ASN A 126 -31.12 -1.36 14.39
C ASN A 126 -30.59 -2.40 13.42
N LEU A 127 -29.38 -2.19 12.88
CA LEU A 127 -28.70 -3.17 12.04
C LEU A 127 -28.46 -4.49 12.78
N ILE A 128 -27.90 -4.44 13.99
CA ILE A 128 -27.65 -5.65 14.81
C ILE A 128 -28.96 -6.39 15.08
N LEU A 129 -30.02 -5.69 15.49
CA LEU A 129 -31.32 -6.30 15.76
C LEU A 129 -31.96 -6.90 14.51
N TYR A 130 -31.84 -6.22 13.36
CA TYR A 130 -32.31 -6.75 12.09
C TYR A 130 -31.58 -8.04 11.71
N LEU A 131 -30.24 -8.07 11.84
CA LEU A 131 -29.42 -9.24 11.53
C LEU A 131 -29.68 -10.42 12.47
N LEU A 132 -29.87 -10.18 13.77
CA LEU A 132 -30.07 -11.24 14.75
C LEU A 132 -31.53 -11.75 14.81
N HIS A 133 -32.51 -10.85 14.83
CA HIS A 133 -33.91 -11.18 15.15
C HIS A 133 -34.91 -10.94 14.02
N GLY A 134 -34.46 -10.54 12.83
CA GLY A 134 -35.35 -10.36 11.69
C GLY A 134 -36.12 -11.65 11.38
N GLN A 135 -37.45 -11.54 11.40
CA GLN A 135 -38.41 -12.66 11.27
C GLN A 135 -38.53 -13.19 9.83
N ARG A 136 -38.14 -12.38 8.84
CA ARG A 136 -38.20 -12.70 7.42
C ARG A 136 -36.81 -13.06 6.88
N SER A 137 -36.77 -13.82 5.79
CA SER A 137 -35.53 -14.06 5.04
C SER A 137 -34.93 -12.73 4.60
N LYS A 138 -33.64 -12.54 4.90
CA LYS A 138 -32.89 -11.31 4.67
C LYS A 138 -32.05 -11.46 3.41
N ASN A 139 -31.77 -10.35 2.75
CA ASN A 139 -30.81 -10.27 1.66
C ASN A 139 -29.72 -9.26 2.03
N VAL A 140 -28.46 -9.54 1.71
CA VAL A 140 -27.34 -8.61 1.92
C VAL A 140 -27.63 -7.22 1.35
N MET A 141 -28.36 -7.14 0.22
CA MET A 141 -28.72 -5.86 -0.40
C MET A 141 -29.69 -5.03 0.45
N GLU A 142 -30.48 -5.64 1.34
CA GLU A 142 -31.36 -4.93 2.27
C GLU A 142 -30.60 -4.21 3.40
N ILE A 143 -29.30 -4.52 3.57
CA ILE A 143 -28.43 -3.83 4.53
C ILE A 143 -27.95 -2.50 3.96
N MET A 144 -27.90 -2.33 2.63
CA MET A 144 -27.37 -1.12 1.99
C MET A 144 -28.09 0.17 2.42
N PRO A 145 -29.43 0.23 2.52
CA PRO A 145 -30.12 1.42 3.03
C PRO A 145 -29.78 1.73 4.49
N MET A 146 -29.46 0.72 5.31
CA MET A 146 -29.06 0.90 6.72
C MET A 146 -27.64 1.45 6.85
N ILE A 147 -26.75 1.13 5.90
CA ILE A 147 -25.43 1.74 5.79
C ILE A 147 -25.58 3.22 5.41
N GLY A 148 -26.40 3.50 4.39
CA GLY A 148 -26.71 4.85 3.94
C GLY A 148 -25.48 5.67 3.57
N ALA A 149 -25.45 6.93 4.01
CA ALA A 149 -24.39 7.89 3.67
C ALA A 149 -22.99 7.49 4.16
N ARG A 150 -22.88 6.55 5.12
CA ARG A 150 -21.59 6.04 5.62
C ARG A 150 -20.76 5.36 4.52
N PHE A 151 -21.43 4.88 3.46
CA PHE A 151 -20.75 4.34 2.30
C PHE A 151 -19.85 5.38 1.61
N PHE A 152 -20.25 6.65 1.55
CA PHE A 152 -19.44 7.72 0.98
C PHE A 152 -18.15 7.93 1.79
N SER A 153 -18.25 8.02 3.12
CA SER A 153 -17.06 8.16 3.97
C SER A 153 -16.10 6.97 3.86
N HIS A 154 -16.64 5.76 3.67
CA HIS A 154 -15.83 4.57 3.43
C HIS A 154 -15.14 4.62 2.06
N LEU A 155 -15.86 5.01 1.01
CA LEU A 155 -15.33 5.19 -0.34
C LEU A 155 -14.22 6.25 -0.36
N ASP A 156 -14.45 7.41 0.27
CA ASP A 156 -13.46 8.48 0.38
C ASP A 156 -12.20 7.99 1.09
N SER A 157 -12.34 7.24 2.18
CA SER A 157 -11.20 6.65 2.90
C SER A 157 -10.39 5.67 2.03
N TRP A 158 -11.07 4.93 1.13
CA TRP A 158 -10.41 4.05 0.17
C TRP A 158 -9.70 4.84 -0.93
N LEU A 159 -10.32 5.89 -1.47
CA LEU A 159 -9.71 6.76 -2.49
C LEU A 159 -8.47 7.46 -1.94
N MET A 160 -8.54 8.04 -0.73
CA MET A 160 -7.37 8.64 -0.08
C MET A 160 -6.24 7.63 0.12
N ARG A 161 -6.56 6.37 0.41
CA ARG A 161 -5.55 5.30 0.52
C ARG A 161 -4.94 4.97 -0.84
N VAL A 162 -5.72 5.00 -1.92
CA VAL A 162 -5.19 4.84 -3.29
C VAL A 162 -4.23 5.97 -3.60
N ASP A 163 -4.62 7.22 -3.38
CA ASP A 163 -3.75 8.39 -3.61
C ASP A 163 -2.44 8.29 -2.80
N MET A 164 -2.51 7.85 -1.54
CA MET A 164 -1.30 7.62 -0.72
C MET A 164 -0.39 6.56 -1.33
N LEU A 165 -0.94 5.43 -1.79
CA LEU A 165 -0.16 4.36 -2.40
C LEU A 165 0.43 4.79 -3.75
N GLU A 166 -0.31 5.54 -4.56
CA GLU A 166 0.17 6.08 -5.83
C GLU A 166 1.31 7.08 -5.60
N ASN A 167 1.19 7.96 -4.61
CA ASN A 167 2.25 8.91 -4.25
C ASN A 167 3.54 8.21 -3.82
N GLU A 168 3.45 7.15 -3.01
CA GLU A 168 4.64 6.37 -2.62
C GLU A 168 5.20 5.55 -3.79
N LEU A 169 4.34 5.00 -4.65
CA LEU A 169 4.77 4.26 -5.83
C LEU A 169 5.53 5.15 -6.82
N ILE A 170 5.09 6.39 -7.03
CA ILE A 170 5.77 7.36 -7.91
C ILE A 170 7.17 7.65 -7.37
N LYS A 171 7.32 7.88 -6.06
CA LYS A 171 8.64 8.09 -5.43
C LYS A 171 9.56 6.90 -5.58
N GLU A 172 9.06 5.68 -5.38
CA GLU A 172 9.86 4.46 -5.55
C GLU A 172 10.26 4.20 -7.00
N MET A 173 9.39 4.55 -7.96
CA MET A 173 9.73 4.52 -9.37
C MET A 173 10.86 5.52 -9.71
N GLU A 174 10.78 6.74 -9.17
CA GLU A 174 11.84 7.76 -9.30
C GLU A 174 13.15 7.28 -8.66
N ASN A 175 13.11 6.74 -7.44
CA ASN A 175 14.27 6.14 -6.78
C ASN A 175 14.94 5.07 -7.66
N GLY A 176 14.14 4.23 -8.32
CA GLY A 176 14.64 3.24 -9.28
C GLY A 176 15.33 3.87 -10.50
N ARG A 177 14.84 5.00 -11.02
CA ARG A 177 15.49 5.76 -12.10
C ARG A 177 16.81 6.37 -11.64
N LEU A 178 16.79 7.06 -10.51
CA LEU A 178 17.96 7.69 -9.91
C LEU A 178 19.06 6.68 -9.60
N PHE A 179 18.70 5.52 -9.05
CA PHE A 179 19.63 4.43 -8.81
C PHE A 179 20.34 3.97 -10.10
N ARG A 180 19.61 3.81 -11.21
CA ARG A 180 20.21 3.45 -12.50
C ARG A 180 21.16 4.53 -13.02
N ILE A 181 20.81 5.80 -12.86
CA ILE A 181 21.71 6.92 -13.24
C ILE A 181 22.97 6.94 -12.37
N LEU A 182 22.83 6.75 -11.05
CA LEU A 182 23.97 6.61 -10.15
C LEU A 182 24.88 5.45 -10.55
N CYS A 183 24.32 4.29 -10.90
CA CYS A 183 25.10 3.16 -11.40
C CYS A 183 25.84 3.51 -12.69
N LYS A 184 25.20 4.18 -13.65
CA LYS A 184 25.87 4.64 -14.89
C LYS A 184 27.03 5.59 -14.57
N LEU A 185 26.79 6.61 -13.73
CA LEU A 185 27.80 7.57 -13.30
C LEU A 185 28.99 6.87 -12.62
N ALA A 186 28.72 5.98 -11.66
CA ALA A 186 29.75 5.21 -10.96
C ALA A 186 30.51 4.24 -11.88
N THR A 187 29.89 3.78 -12.97
CA THR A 187 30.53 2.90 -13.97
C THR A 187 31.47 3.67 -14.89
N VAL A 188 31.20 4.96 -15.14
CA VAL A 188 31.98 5.84 -16.01
C VAL A 188 33.08 6.57 -15.23
N ASN A 189 32.70 7.19 -14.11
CA ASN A 189 33.60 7.99 -13.30
C ASN A 189 34.72 7.14 -12.71
N GLU A 190 35.96 7.66 -12.75
CA GLU A 190 37.16 7.00 -12.24
C GLU A 190 37.44 5.60 -12.80
N ARG A 191 36.85 5.24 -13.96
CA ARG A 191 37.17 3.99 -14.64
C ARG A 191 38.66 3.94 -15.01
N PRO A 192 39.43 2.96 -14.51
CA PRO A 192 40.89 3.00 -14.63
C PRO A 192 41.40 2.77 -16.05
N VAL A 193 40.78 1.88 -16.83
CA VAL A 193 41.15 1.60 -18.22
C VAL A 193 39.89 1.20 -18.99
N LEU A 194 39.78 1.62 -20.24
CA LEU A 194 38.85 1.04 -21.21
C LEU A 194 39.59 0.75 -22.53
N GLY A 195 39.54 -0.51 -22.97
CA GLY A 195 40.32 -0.95 -24.13
C GLY A 195 41.83 -0.75 -23.88
N MET A 196 42.48 0.06 -24.72
CA MET A 196 43.91 0.40 -24.63
C MET A 196 44.16 1.81 -24.08
N ASP A 197 43.13 2.51 -23.61
CA ASP A 197 43.22 3.89 -23.12
C ASP A 197 43.18 3.94 -21.57
N PRO A 198 44.30 4.22 -20.90
CA PRO A 198 44.38 4.35 -19.45
C PRO A 198 43.90 5.70 -18.91
N GLN A 199 43.61 6.69 -19.78
CA GLN A 199 43.10 8.01 -19.39
C GLN A 199 41.68 8.25 -19.88
N TRP A 200 40.97 7.18 -20.24
CA TRP A 200 39.66 7.25 -20.86
C TRP A 200 38.62 8.03 -20.03
N SER A 201 38.65 7.90 -18.70
CA SER A 201 37.73 8.60 -17.80
C SER A 201 38.11 10.06 -17.52
N GLU A 202 39.30 10.50 -17.94
CA GLU A 202 39.88 11.80 -17.58
C GLU A 202 39.82 12.83 -18.71
N THR A 203 39.24 12.49 -19.87
CA THR A 203 39.25 13.33 -21.07
C THR A 203 37.86 13.58 -21.66
N GLY A 204 37.70 14.72 -22.35
CA GLY A 204 36.49 15.07 -23.11
C GLY A 204 35.21 15.06 -22.27
N ASP A 205 34.18 14.39 -22.79
CA ASP A 205 32.85 14.27 -22.15
C ASP A 205 32.91 13.60 -20.77
N ARG A 206 33.87 12.70 -20.54
CA ARG A 206 34.04 12.00 -19.25
C ARG A 206 34.56 12.94 -18.18
N TYR A 207 35.40 13.90 -18.55
CA TYR A 207 35.84 14.96 -17.64
C TYR A 207 34.67 15.84 -17.18
N LEU A 208 33.69 16.14 -18.06
CA LEU A 208 32.47 16.85 -17.66
C LEU A 208 31.66 16.07 -16.62
N LEU A 209 31.56 14.75 -16.77
CA LEU A 209 30.85 13.88 -15.82
C LEU A 209 31.57 13.79 -14.46
N LYS A 210 32.90 13.84 -14.46
CA LYS A 210 33.70 13.93 -13.23
C LYS A 210 33.45 15.24 -12.49
N LEU A 211 33.44 16.37 -13.20
CA LEU A 211 33.10 17.66 -12.57
C LEU A 211 31.64 17.70 -12.10
N PHE A 212 30.72 17.08 -12.84
CA PHE A 212 29.33 16.94 -12.42
C PHE A 212 29.20 16.11 -11.14
N ARG A 213 29.96 15.02 -11.01
CA ARG A 213 30.03 14.25 -9.77
C ARG A 213 30.46 15.14 -8.59
N ASP A 214 31.52 15.93 -8.77
CA ASP A 214 31.99 16.85 -7.72
C ASP A 214 30.90 17.89 -7.37
N TYR A 215 30.22 18.46 -8.37
CA TYR A 215 29.10 19.41 -8.19
C TYR A 215 27.92 18.82 -7.40
N VAL A 216 27.62 17.54 -7.58
CA VAL A 216 26.49 16.88 -6.92
C VAL A 216 26.85 16.36 -5.52
N PHE A 217 28.02 15.73 -5.36
CA PHE A 217 28.33 14.94 -4.16
C PHE A 217 29.42 15.55 -3.27
N HIS A 218 30.17 16.54 -3.74
CA HIS A 218 31.27 17.15 -3.00
C HIS A 218 31.01 18.63 -2.74
N GLN A 219 29.76 18.98 -2.39
CA GLN A 219 29.44 20.33 -1.95
C GLN A 219 30.15 20.64 -0.63
N VAL A 220 30.55 21.91 -0.47
CA VAL A 220 31.17 22.43 0.74
C VAL A 220 30.46 23.72 1.17
N THR A 221 30.44 24.00 2.45
CA THR A 221 29.99 25.27 3.03
C THR A 221 31.05 26.36 2.85
N GLU A 222 30.73 27.61 3.21
CA GLU A 222 31.65 28.75 3.14
C GLU A 222 32.94 28.55 3.95
N ASP A 223 32.89 27.78 5.03
CA ASP A 223 34.04 27.41 5.87
C ASP A 223 34.81 26.18 5.34
N GLY A 224 34.39 25.61 4.21
CA GLY A 224 35.03 24.45 3.58
C GLY A 224 34.62 23.10 4.15
N SER A 225 33.67 23.06 5.08
CA SER A 225 33.14 21.81 5.64
C SER A 225 32.26 21.08 4.60
N PRO A 226 32.25 19.73 4.55
CA PRO A 226 31.37 18.98 3.64
C PRO A 226 29.89 19.30 3.89
N TRP A 227 29.15 19.58 2.81
CA TRP A 227 27.72 19.84 2.83
C TRP A 227 26.96 18.69 2.17
N LEU A 228 26.08 18.03 2.91
CA LEU A 228 25.29 16.90 2.43
C LEU A 228 23.82 17.30 2.28
N ASP A 229 23.43 17.64 1.06
CA ASP A 229 22.04 17.97 0.71
C ASP A 229 21.44 16.90 -0.21
N LEU A 230 20.61 16.04 0.37
CA LEU A 230 19.88 15.01 -0.40
C LEU A 230 18.86 15.62 -1.37
N GLY A 231 18.29 16.79 -1.05
CA GLY A 231 17.38 17.50 -1.93
C GLY A 231 18.09 17.97 -3.20
N HIS A 232 19.28 18.56 -3.05
CA HIS A 232 20.16 18.91 -4.18
C HIS A 232 20.52 17.70 -5.04
N ILE A 233 20.95 16.60 -4.41
CA ILE A 233 21.33 15.37 -5.11
C ILE A 233 20.16 14.84 -5.95
N VAL A 234 18.98 14.68 -5.34
CA VAL A 234 17.78 14.18 -6.02
C VAL A 234 17.37 15.10 -7.17
N GLN A 235 17.38 16.42 -6.96
CA GLN A 235 17.05 17.39 -8.01
C GLN A 235 18.03 17.33 -9.19
N CYS A 236 19.33 17.30 -8.93
CA CYS A 236 20.34 17.25 -9.97
C CYS A 236 20.26 15.96 -10.79
N LEU A 237 20.08 14.81 -10.13
CA LEU A 237 19.98 13.53 -10.83
C LEU A 237 18.66 13.42 -11.61
N ASN A 238 17.55 13.96 -11.09
CA ASN A 238 16.29 14.04 -11.85
C ASN A 238 16.43 14.94 -13.09
N LYS A 239 17.08 16.10 -12.96
CA LYS A 239 17.35 17.01 -14.09
C LYS A 239 18.28 16.37 -15.12
N LEU A 240 19.29 15.62 -14.67
CA LEU A 240 20.17 14.84 -15.52
C LEU A 240 19.39 13.77 -16.28
N ASP A 241 18.63 12.93 -15.59
CA ASP A 241 17.83 11.84 -16.19
C ASP A 241 16.77 12.38 -17.18
N ALA A 242 16.18 13.54 -16.89
CA ALA A 242 15.24 14.20 -17.79
C ALA A 242 15.92 14.93 -18.97
N GLY A 243 17.24 15.17 -18.91
CA GLY A 243 17.98 15.89 -19.94
C GLY A 243 17.46 17.31 -20.18
N VAL A 244 17.24 18.08 -19.10
CA VAL A 244 16.67 19.44 -19.22
C VAL A 244 17.67 20.46 -19.77
N ALA A 245 17.16 21.54 -20.39
CA ALA A 245 17.99 22.60 -20.98
C ALA A 245 18.62 23.56 -19.93
N GLU A 246 18.26 23.41 -18.65
CA GLU A 246 18.85 24.19 -17.55
C GLU A 246 20.37 24.00 -17.52
N LYS A 247 21.09 25.11 -17.36
CA LYS A 247 22.55 25.15 -17.33
C LYS A 247 23.07 25.30 -15.91
N ILE A 248 24.11 24.55 -15.61
CA ILE A 248 24.86 24.62 -14.35
C ILE A 248 26.31 25.02 -14.63
N MET A 249 26.95 25.54 -13.59
CA MET A 249 28.36 25.89 -13.60
C MET A 249 29.15 24.77 -12.92
N LEU A 250 30.04 24.15 -13.68
CA LEU A 250 30.98 23.14 -13.20
C LEU A 250 32.37 23.78 -13.06
N MET A 251 33.00 23.57 -11.91
CA MET A 251 34.31 24.14 -11.60
C MET A 251 35.33 23.03 -11.36
N SER A 252 36.52 23.16 -11.92
CA SER A 252 37.64 22.27 -11.60
C SER A 252 38.13 22.48 -10.17
N ARG A 253 38.77 21.46 -9.59
CA ARG A 253 39.24 21.49 -8.19
C ARG A 253 40.32 22.53 -7.90
N ASP A 254 41.05 22.96 -8.93
CA ASP A 254 42.04 24.04 -8.87
C ASP A 254 41.41 25.43 -9.10
N GLU A 255 40.09 25.48 -9.29
CA GLU A 255 39.28 26.68 -9.56
C GLU A 255 39.70 27.44 -10.83
N GLN A 256 40.57 26.87 -11.66
CA GLN A 256 41.08 27.52 -12.87
C GLN A 256 40.13 27.40 -14.06
N ASN A 257 39.34 26.32 -14.13
CA ASN A 257 38.45 26.04 -15.24
C ASN A 257 37.00 26.08 -14.78
N VAL A 258 36.20 26.91 -15.45
CA VAL A 258 34.76 27.03 -15.24
C VAL A 258 34.05 26.69 -16.54
N LEU A 259 33.19 25.68 -16.50
CA LEU A 259 32.44 25.19 -17.65
C LEU A 259 30.95 25.36 -17.38
N ILE A 260 30.23 25.95 -18.34
CA ILE A 260 28.78 26.10 -18.28
C ILE A 260 28.17 25.08 -19.23
N VAL A 261 27.41 24.13 -18.67
CA VAL A 261 26.88 22.97 -19.41
C VAL A 261 25.42 22.75 -19.04
N SER A 262 24.60 22.29 -19.99
CA SER A 262 23.20 21.92 -19.68
C SER A 262 23.09 20.48 -19.15
N PHE A 263 22.05 20.18 -18.38
CA PHE A 263 21.75 18.80 -18.01
C PHE A 263 21.49 17.91 -19.25
N ALA A 264 20.95 18.47 -20.33
CA ALA A 264 20.82 17.77 -21.62
C ALA A 264 22.17 17.36 -22.22
N ASP A 265 23.18 18.23 -22.15
CA ASP A 265 24.54 17.92 -22.60
C ASP A 265 25.16 16.82 -21.74
N LEU A 266 25.05 16.93 -20.41
CA LEU A 266 25.55 15.94 -19.46
C LEU A 266 24.87 14.58 -19.63
N HIS A 267 23.56 14.54 -19.89
CA HIS A 267 22.83 13.32 -20.17
C HIS A 267 23.39 12.63 -21.42
N ARG A 268 23.62 13.38 -22.50
CA ARG A 268 24.24 12.85 -23.73
C ARG A 268 25.65 12.32 -23.47
N CYS A 269 26.47 13.04 -22.70
CA CYS A 269 27.80 12.61 -22.31
C CYS A 269 27.75 11.28 -21.55
N LEU A 270 26.83 11.14 -20.60
CA LEU A 270 26.67 9.93 -19.79
C LEU A 270 26.24 8.73 -20.62
N ASP A 271 25.24 8.89 -21.48
CA ASP A 271 24.73 7.82 -22.32
C ASP A 271 25.75 7.35 -23.35
N GLN A 272 26.48 8.26 -23.98
CA GLN A 272 27.54 7.92 -24.94
C GLN A 272 28.67 7.18 -24.25
N SER A 273 29.17 7.71 -23.12
CA SER A 273 30.26 7.10 -22.36
C SER A 273 29.88 5.71 -21.84
N PHE A 274 28.64 5.54 -21.35
CA PHE A 274 28.16 4.26 -20.89
C PHE A 274 27.99 3.26 -22.05
N THR A 275 27.49 3.71 -23.20
CA THR A 275 27.33 2.88 -24.41
C THR A 275 28.68 2.38 -24.92
N GLU A 276 29.71 3.21 -24.90
CA GLU A 276 31.08 2.83 -25.28
C GLU A 276 31.62 1.69 -24.40
N ILE A 277 31.37 1.74 -23.08
CA ILE A 277 31.75 0.67 -22.15
C ILE A 277 31.00 -0.63 -22.47
N VAL A 278 29.70 -0.54 -22.72
CA VAL A 278 28.87 -1.72 -23.06
C VAL A 278 29.37 -2.39 -24.34
N GLN A 279 29.68 -1.61 -25.37
CA GLN A 279 30.19 -2.12 -26.65
C GLN A 279 31.54 -2.83 -26.48
N ASN A 280 32.48 -2.24 -25.74
CA ASN A 280 33.77 -2.86 -25.45
C ASN A 280 33.64 -4.17 -24.66
N THR A 281 32.66 -4.24 -23.74
CA THR A 281 32.39 -5.46 -22.98
C THR A 281 31.89 -6.60 -23.90
N CYS A 282 31.02 -6.31 -24.86
CA CYS A 282 30.53 -7.31 -25.81
C CYS A 282 31.63 -7.85 -26.74
N GLN A 283 32.61 -7.02 -27.13
CA GLN A 283 33.72 -7.45 -27.99
C GLN A 283 34.68 -8.42 -27.28
N GLY A 284 34.85 -8.27 -25.96
CA GLY A 284 35.65 -9.18 -25.14
C GLY A 284 35.06 -10.57 -24.91
N VAL A 285 33.77 -10.79 -25.20
CA VAL A 285 33.08 -12.09 -25.04
C VAL A 285 33.16 -12.96 -26.29
N THR A 286 33.45 -12.36 -27.45
CA THR A 286 33.64 -13.07 -28.73
C THR A 286 35.10 -13.45 -29.02
N SER A 287 36.01 -13.30 -28.05
CA SER A 287 37.43 -13.67 -28.14
C SER A 287 37.74 -14.86 -27.25
#